data_AF-A0A8J6JER9-F1
#
_entry.id   AF-A0A8J6JER9-F1
#
_cell.length_a   1.000
_cell.length_b   1.000
_cell.length_c   1.000
_cell.angle_alpha   90.00
_cell.angle_beta   90.00
_cell.angle_gamma   90.00
#
_symmetry.space_group_name_H-M   'P 1'
#
loop_
_entity.id
_entity.type
_entity.pdbx_description
1 polymer ?
#
loop_
_entity_poly.entity_id
_entity_poly.type
_entity_poly.pdbx_seq_one_letter_code
_entity_poly.pdbx_strand_id
1 'polypeptide(L)'
;MSLFNGNMCQGPIVSSRDTGQLAEIFGVPVLACSLFDSDVLTISYSDLERGIKADYARPNVPEYMEFDSDTYQTQFPEFLVDLCGEDARERLREIWASEEYVFADDKMYDICGLLGAQALYSGDEIPEGFIPIT
;
A
#
# COMPACT_ATOMS: atom_id res chain seq x y z
N MET A 1 29.06 -0.20 -11.41
CA MET A 1 29.22 -0.50 -9.98
C MET A 1 27.94 -1.20 -9.56
N SER A 2 27.98 -2.52 -9.36
CA SER A 2 26.78 -3.30 -9.10
C SER A 2 26.40 -3.15 -7.63
N LEU A 3 25.32 -2.43 -7.35
CA LEU A 3 24.70 -2.35 -6.03
C LEU A 3 23.74 -3.54 -5.91
N PHE A 4 24.19 -4.59 -5.23
CA PHE A 4 23.30 -5.62 -4.71
C PHE A 4 22.73 -5.11 -3.38
N ASN A 5 21.42 -4.81 -3.34
CA ASN A 5 20.73 -4.49 -2.09
C ASN A 5 20.42 -5.82 -1.38
N GLY A 6 21.21 -6.17 -0.37
CA GLY A 6 21.21 -7.47 0.29
C GLY A 6 20.06 -7.73 1.27
N ASN A 7 19.09 -6.81 1.42
CA ASN A 7 17.97 -6.95 2.35
C ASN A 7 16.63 -6.84 1.59
N MET A 8 16.17 -7.92 0.97
CA MET A 8 14.87 -7.96 0.26
C MET A 8 13.64 -7.95 1.19
N CYS A 9 13.78 -7.59 2.47
CA CYS A 9 12.66 -7.38 3.40
C CYS A 9 12.44 -5.88 3.74
N GLN A 10 13.26 -4.97 3.19
CA GLN A 10 13.19 -3.53 3.47
C GLN A 10 13.26 -2.76 2.15
N GLY A 11 12.11 -2.69 1.46
CA GLY A 11 11.91 -1.72 0.39
C GLY A 11 11.75 -0.30 0.94
N PRO A 12 11.88 0.75 0.10
CA PRO A 12 11.53 2.10 0.53
C PRO A 12 10.06 2.14 0.96
N ILE A 13 9.79 2.69 2.14
CA ILE A 13 8.42 2.98 2.58
C ILE A 13 7.98 4.23 1.83
N VAL A 14 7.04 4.06 0.91
CA VAL A 14 6.48 5.14 0.10
C VAL A 14 5.51 5.95 0.94
N SER A 15 5.60 7.29 0.86
CA SER A 15 4.72 8.23 1.55
C SER A 15 3.82 9.00 0.58
N SER A 16 2.88 9.79 1.10
CA SER A 16 1.99 10.67 0.33
C SER A 16 2.76 11.76 -0.43
N ARG A 17 3.98 12.08 0.00
CA ARG A 17 4.88 12.95 -0.76
C ARG A 17 5.29 12.30 -2.08
N ASP A 18 5.67 11.02 -2.04
CA ASP A 18 6.14 10.27 -3.19
C ASP A 18 4.98 9.96 -4.14
N THR A 19 3.84 9.49 -3.60
CA THR A 19 2.62 9.31 -4.42
C THR A 19 2.11 10.62 -4.99
N GLY A 20 2.31 11.74 -4.30
CA GLY A 20 1.98 13.07 -4.80
C GLY A 20 2.82 13.44 -6.04
N GLN A 21 4.12 13.18 -6.02
CA GLN A 21 4.98 13.39 -7.19
C GLN A 21 4.57 12.49 -8.36
N LEU A 22 4.24 11.23 -8.10
CA LEU A 22 3.76 10.32 -9.13
C LEU A 22 2.41 10.77 -9.69
N ALA A 23 1.50 11.23 -8.83
CA ALA A 23 0.20 11.74 -9.25
C ALA A 23 0.34 13.00 -10.12
N GLU A 24 1.31 13.87 -9.84
CA GLU A 24 1.63 15.03 -10.70
C GLU A 24 2.15 14.58 -12.08
N ILE A 25 3.02 13.56 -12.12
CA ILE A 25 3.61 13.05 -13.36
C ILE A 25 2.56 12.35 -14.23
N PHE A 26 1.72 11.50 -13.63
CA PHE A 26 0.74 10.69 -14.37
C PHE A 26 -0.60 11.39 -14.56
N GLY A 27 -0.87 12.48 -13.83
CA GLY A 27 -2.14 13.20 -13.89
C GLY A 27 -3.34 12.39 -13.37
N VAL A 28 -3.09 11.40 -12.52
CA VAL A 28 -4.11 10.52 -11.93
C VAL A 28 -3.82 10.31 -10.44
N PRO A 29 -4.82 9.96 -9.61
CA PRO A 29 -4.57 9.58 -8.23
C PRO A 29 -3.65 8.35 -8.15
N VAL A 30 -2.79 8.32 -7.13
CA VAL A 30 -1.82 7.24 -6.93
C VAL A 30 -1.97 6.68 -5.54
N LEU A 31 -2.13 5.35 -5.46
CA LEU A 31 -2.10 4.56 -4.24
C LEU A 31 -0.84 3.69 -4.26
N ALA A 32 -0.11 3.65 -3.15
CA ALA A 32 1.05 2.79 -2.96
C ALA A 32 0.91 1.99 -1.66
N CYS A 33 1.23 0.70 -1.73
CA CYS A 33 1.39 -0.17 -0.58
C CYS A 33 2.89 -0.44 -0.37
N SER A 34 3.37 -0.33 0.87
CA SER A 34 4.73 -0.77 1.23
C SER A 34 4.67 -1.70 2.44
N LEU A 35 5.71 -2.53 2.58
CA LEU A 35 5.84 -3.46 3.70
C LEU A 35 7.12 -3.15 4.45
N PHE A 36 7.03 -3.11 5.78
CA PHE A 36 8.18 -3.00 6.65
C PHE A 36 8.30 -4.26 7.52
N ASP A 37 9.43 -4.94 7.37
CA ASP A 37 9.80 -6.16 8.10
C ASP A 37 8.76 -7.30 7.99
N SER A 38 7.94 -7.28 6.93
CA SER A 38 6.80 -8.19 6.72
C SER A 38 5.65 -8.07 7.73
N ASP A 39 5.78 -7.21 8.74
CA ASP A 39 4.83 -7.11 9.86
C ASP A 39 4.01 -5.81 9.85
N VAL A 40 4.43 -4.80 9.07
CA VAL A 40 3.73 -3.53 8.95
C VAL A 40 3.38 -3.27 7.49
N LEU A 41 2.08 -3.11 7.23
CA LEU A 41 1.56 -2.60 5.96
C LEU A 41 1.46 -1.08 6.02
N THR A 42 2.06 -0.37 5.09
CA THR A 42 1.75 1.04 4.85
C THR A 42 0.92 1.22 3.60
N ILE A 43 -0.02 2.15 3.65
CA ILE A 43 -0.79 2.61 2.51
C ILE A 43 -0.65 4.13 2.42
N SER A 44 -0.15 4.59 1.28
CA SER A 44 -0.06 6.01 0.97
C SER A 44 -0.87 6.33 -0.27
N TYR A 45 -1.57 7.46 -0.23
CA TYR A 45 -2.46 7.88 -1.31
C TYR A 45 -2.34 9.37 -1.57
N SER A 46 -2.43 9.74 -2.84
CA SER A 46 -2.54 11.13 -3.27
C SER A 46 -3.53 11.29 -4.39
N ASP A 47 -4.42 12.26 -4.20
CA ASP A 47 -5.41 12.70 -5.17
C ASP A 47 -5.36 14.22 -5.25
N LEU A 48 -4.74 14.73 -6.32
CA LEU A 48 -4.50 16.16 -6.47
C LEU A 48 -5.79 16.94 -6.74
N GLU A 49 -6.78 16.33 -7.42
CA GLU A 49 -8.06 16.97 -7.73
C GLU A 49 -8.90 17.12 -6.47
N ARG A 50 -8.91 16.10 -5.60
CA ARG A 50 -9.61 16.11 -4.32
C ARG A 50 -8.80 16.75 -3.18
N GLY A 51 -7.53 17.09 -3.42
CA GLY A 51 -6.62 17.64 -2.41
C GLY A 51 -6.27 16.66 -1.29
N ILE A 52 -6.31 15.35 -1.56
CA ILE A 52 -6.07 14.31 -0.56
C ILE A 52 -4.59 13.94 -0.56
N LYS A 53 -4.01 13.90 0.64
CA LYS A 53 -2.70 13.29 0.94
C LYS A 53 -2.86 12.47 2.21
N ALA A 54 -2.57 11.19 2.12
CA ALA A 54 -2.89 10.23 3.15
C ALA A 54 -1.75 9.24 3.34
N ASP A 55 -1.39 9.00 4.59
CA ASP A 55 -0.34 8.07 5.02
C ASP A 55 -0.87 7.25 6.19
N TYR A 56 -1.00 5.95 5.98
CA TYR A 56 -1.55 5.01 6.95
C TYR A 56 -0.64 3.82 7.16
N ALA A 57 -0.60 3.29 8.38
CA ALA A 57 0.13 2.09 8.73
C ALA A 57 -0.71 1.15 9.58
N ARG A 58 -0.66 -0.15 9.25
CA ARG A 58 -1.26 -1.22 10.03
C ARG A 58 -0.19 -2.25 10.42
N PRO A 59 0.29 -2.21 11.68
CA PRO A 59 1.08 -3.30 12.22
C PRO A 59 0.19 -4.52 12.49
N ASN A 60 0.70 -5.70 12.19
CA ASN A 60 0.08 -6.97 12.54
C ASN A 60 0.55 -7.48 13.92
N VAL A 61 1.71 -7.02 14.39
CA VAL A 61 2.22 -7.30 15.74
C VAL A 61 2.12 -6.02 16.59
N PRO A 62 1.40 -6.02 17.73
CA PRO A 62 1.21 -4.82 18.56
C PRO A 62 2.51 -4.18 19.04
N GLU A 63 3.57 -4.97 19.15
CA GLU A 63 4.89 -4.55 19.63
C GLU A 63 5.63 -3.66 18.62
N TYR A 64 5.21 -3.63 17.35
CA TYR A 64 5.74 -2.74 16.31
C TYR A 64 5.06 -1.36 16.28
N MET A 65 4.35 -0.95 17.34
CA MET A 65 3.81 0.40 17.49
C MET A 65 4.86 1.52 17.54
N GLU A 66 6.17 1.20 17.57
CA GLU A 66 7.27 2.16 17.37
C GLU A 66 7.51 2.51 15.88
N PHE A 67 6.60 2.13 14.99
CA PHE A 67 6.57 2.64 13.62
C PHE A 67 6.27 4.14 13.59
N ASP A 68 6.83 4.88 12.61
CA ASP A 68 6.78 6.35 12.52
C ASP A 68 5.34 6.93 12.60
N SER A 69 4.88 7.14 13.83
CA SER A 69 3.54 7.61 14.15
C SER A 69 3.36 9.09 13.90
N ASP A 70 4.46 9.82 13.68
CA ASP A 70 4.41 11.24 13.31
C ASP A 70 3.98 11.39 11.85
N THR A 71 4.33 10.41 11.00
CA THR A 71 3.96 10.38 9.59
C THR A 71 2.69 9.56 9.34
N TYR A 72 2.57 8.37 9.95
CA TYR A 72 1.52 7.40 9.59
C TYR A 72 0.41 7.27 10.62
N GLN A 73 -0.81 7.34 10.13
CA GLN A 73 -2.03 7.15 10.91
C GLN A 73 -2.40 5.66 11.01
N THR A 74 -2.93 5.22 12.15
CA THR A 74 -3.23 3.78 12.39
C THR A 74 -4.70 3.42 12.28
N GLN A 75 -5.59 4.42 12.28
CA GLN A 75 -7.01 4.18 12.05
C GLN A 75 -7.28 3.72 10.62
N PHE A 76 -8.50 3.25 10.37
CA PHE A 76 -8.88 2.81 9.05
C PHE A 76 -8.81 3.95 8.01
N PRO A 77 -8.19 3.74 6.84
CA PRO A 77 -8.15 4.71 5.74
C PRO A 77 -9.50 4.78 5.01
N GLU A 78 -10.39 5.68 5.46
CA GLU A 78 -11.74 5.82 4.88
C GLU A 78 -11.75 6.08 3.37
N PHE A 79 -10.69 6.65 2.79
CA PHE A 79 -10.60 6.86 1.34
C PHE A 79 -10.62 5.54 0.54
N LEU A 80 -10.24 4.40 1.13
CA LEU A 80 -10.31 3.09 0.45
C LEU A 80 -11.74 2.69 0.09
N VAL A 81 -12.72 3.16 0.87
CA VAL A 81 -14.15 2.88 0.68
C VAL A 81 -14.65 3.48 -0.65
N ASP A 82 -14.05 4.59 -1.08
CA ASP A 82 -14.35 5.25 -2.34
C ASP A 82 -13.71 4.52 -3.55
N LEU A 83 -12.68 3.71 -3.30
CA LEU A 83 -11.92 3.00 -4.34
C LEU A 83 -12.46 1.59 -4.62
N CYS A 84 -13.37 1.07 -3.78
CA CYS A 84 -13.93 -0.27 -3.89
C CYS A 84 -15.43 -0.27 -4.21
N GLY A 85 -15.94 -1.44 -4.63
CA GLY A 85 -17.39 -1.65 -4.76
C GLY A 85 -18.12 -1.63 -3.42
N GLU A 86 -19.42 -1.31 -3.42
CA GLU A 86 -20.22 -1.18 -2.19
C GLU A 86 -20.20 -2.45 -1.32
N ASP A 87 -20.26 -3.63 -1.95
CA ASP A 87 -20.22 -4.93 -1.28
C ASP A 87 -18.85 -5.24 -0.62
N ALA A 88 -17.78 -4.54 -1.00
CA ALA A 88 -16.42 -4.76 -0.49
C ALA A 88 -16.06 -3.88 0.71
N ARG A 89 -16.87 -2.87 1.03
CA ARG A 89 -16.56 -1.82 2.03
C ARG A 89 -16.40 -2.38 3.43
N GLU A 90 -17.36 -3.19 3.87
CA GLU A 90 -17.30 -3.81 5.21
C GLU A 90 -16.15 -4.81 5.28
N ARG A 91 -15.93 -5.57 4.20
CA ARG A 91 -14.83 -6.53 4.15
C ARG A 91 -13.46 -5.85 4.25
N LEU A 92 -13.28 -4.68 3.63
CA LEU A 92 -12.04 -3.89 3.78
C LEU A 92 -11.79 -3.49 5.24
N ARG A 93 -12.84 -3.06 5.96
CA ARG A 93 -12.73 -2.70 7.39
C ARG A 93 -12.36 -3.91 8.24
N GLU A 94 -12.97 -5.06 7.97
CA GLU A 94 -12.64 -6.32 8.64
C GLU A 94 -11.19 -6.74 8.42
N ILE A 95 -10.70 -6.71 7.17
CA ILE A 95 -9.32 -7.06 6.84
C ILE A 95 -8.33 -6.12 7.53
N TRP A 96 -8.59 -4.81 7.49
CA TRP A 96 -7.75 -3.82 8.15
C TRP A 96 -7.65 -4.08 9.65
N ALA A 97 -8.80 -4.30 10.30
CA ALA A 97 -8.89 -4.53 11.74
C ALA A 97 -8.35 -5.90 12.17
N SER A 98 -8.38 -6.92 11.30
CA SER A 98 -8.01 -8.29 11.64
C SER A 98 -6.60 -8.41 12.21
N GLU A 99 -6.50 -9.14 13.32
CA GLU A 99 -5.25 -9.56 13.97
C GLU A 99 -4.87 -11.00 13.59
N GLU A 100 -5.64 -11.64 12.69
CA GLU A 100 -5.39 -13.04 12.26
C GLU A 100 -4.27 -13.15 11.22
N TYR A 101 -3.94 -12.05 10.55
CA TYR A 101 -2.86 -12.03 9.57
C TYR A 101 -1.51 -12.10 10.28
N VAL A 102 -0.77 -13.18 10.01
CA VAL A 102 0.61 -13.33 10.50
C VAL A 102 1.53 -12.35 9.77
N PHE A 103 1.37 -12.23 8.44
CA PHE A 103 2.20 -11.35 7.61
C PHE A 103 1.36 -10.22 6.98
N ALA A 104 1.97 -9.06 6.82
CA ALA A 104 1.35 -7.85 6.29
C ALA A 104 1.15 -7.91 4.77
N ASP A 105 1.89 -8.76 4.06
CA ASP A 105 1.72 -8.99 2.63
C ASP A 105 0.40 -9.72 2.33
N ASP A 106 0.05 -10.77 3.06
CA ASP A 106 -1.25 -11.45 2.96
C ASP A 106 -2.41 -10.45 3.09
N LYS A 107 -2.31 -9.56 4.09
CA LYS A 107 -3.28 -8.47 4.30
C LYS A 107 -3.32 -7.50 3.12
N MET A 108 -2.15 -7.14 2.58
CA MET A 108 -2.04 -6.27 1.41
C MET A 108 -2.72 -6.91 0.19
N TYR A 109 -2.52 -8.20 -0.05
CA TYR A 109 -3.12 -8.89 -1.20
C TYR A 109 -4.64 -8.92 -1.14
N ASP A 110 -5.20 -9.21 0.04
CA ASP A 110 -6.65 -9.21 0.21
C ASP A 110 -7.25 -7.79 0.02
N ILE A 111 -6.58 -6.75 0.51
CA ILE A 111 -6.98 -5.36 0.27
C ILE A 111 -6.92 -5.04 -1.24
N CYS A 112 -5.78 -5.30 -1.90
CA CYS A 112 -5.62 -5.06 -3.33
C CYS A 112 -6.69 -5.79 -4.17
N GLY A 113 -6.99 -7.04 -3.82
CA GLY A 113 -8.04 -7.83 -4.47
C GLY A 113 -9.41 -7.16 -4.38
N LEU A 114 -9.78 -6.60 -3.22
CA LEU A 114 -11.04 -5.86 -3.04
C LEU A 114 -11.08 -4.52 -3.77
N LEU A 115 -9.91 -3.89 -4.00
CA LEU A 115 -9.78 -2.69 -4.83
C LEU A 115 -9.80 -3.02 -6.34
N GLY A 116 -9.89 -4.30 -6.71
CA GLY A 116 -9.79 -4.73 -8.11
C GLY A 116 -8.39 -4.57 -8.69
N ALA A 117 -7.37 -4.37 -7.84
CA ALA A 117 -5.98 -4.29 -8.22
C ALA A 117 -5.37 -5.70 -8.23
N GLN A 118 -4.71 -6.04 -9.33
CA GLN A 118 -3.93 -7.27 -9.41
C GLN A 118 -2.49 -6.98 -8.99
N ALA A 119 -2.05 -7.60 -7.89
CA ALA A 119 -0.65 -7.57 -7.52
C ALA A 119 0.16 -8.50 -8.44
N LEU A 120 1.33 -8.05 -8.87
CA LEU A 120 2.24 -8.80 -9.73
C LEU A 120 3.47 -9.21 -8.91
N TYR A 121 3.71 -10.51 -8.79
CA TYR A 121 4.80 -11.09 -8.00
C TYR A 121 6.07 -11.31 -8.82
N SER A 122 5.92 -11.52 -10.13
CA SER A 122 7.05 -11.83 -11.00
C SER A 122 6.94 -11.10 -12.34
N GLY A 123 8.08 -10.92 -12.99
CA GLY A 123 8.13 -10.38 -14.34
C GLY A 123 7.34 -11.21 -15.37
N ASP A 124 7.05 -12.48 -15.05
CA ASP A 124 6.25 -13.37 -15.89
C ASP A 124 4.75 -13.10 -15.79
N GLU A 125 4.31 -12.35 -14.76
CA GLU A 125 2.91 -11.94 -14.55
C GLU A 125 2.60 -10.59 -15.20
N ILE A 126 3.60 -9.96 -15.82
CA ILE A 126 3.42 -8.70 -16.54
C ILE A 126 2.44 -8.91 -17.71
N PRO A 127 1.34 -8.14 -17.77
CA PRO A 127 0.36 -8.28 -18.85
C PRO A 127 0.99 -8.14 -20.24
N GLU A 128 0.53 -8.97 -21.17
CA GLU A 128 1.00 -8.94 -22.55
C GLU A 128 0.84 -7.53 -23.15
N GLY A 129 1.96 -6.95 -23.61
CA GLY A 129 2.02 -5.58 -24.17
C GLY A 129 2.55 -4.49 -23.23
N PHE A 130 2.76 -4.77 -21.94
CA PHE A 130 3.43 -3.84 -21.04
C PHE A 130 4.96 -3.95 -21.17
N ILE A 131 5.63 -2.82 -21.43
CA ILE A 131 7.09 -2.73 -21.52
C ILE A 131 7.61 -1.98 -20.29
N PRO A 132 8.31 -2.64 -19.36
CA PRO A 132 8.92 -1.95 -18.23
C PRO A 132 9.86 -0.86 -18.69
N ILE A 133 9.79 0.31 -18.07
CA ILE A 133 10.80 1.36 -18.29
C ILE A 133 12.09 0.89 -17.62
N THR A 134 13.08 0.51 -18.43
CA THR A 134 14.43 0.13 -17.99
C THR A 134 15.34 1.35 -17.84
#